data_AF-A0AAJ3F3Y7-F1
#
_entry.id   AF-A0AAJ3F3Y7-F1
#
_cell.length_a   1.000
_cell.length_b   1.000
_cell.length_c   1.000
_cell.angle_alpha   90.00
_cell.angle_beta   90.00
_cell.angle_gamma   90.00
#
_symmetry.space_group_name_H-M   'P 1'
#
loop_
_entity.id
_entity.type
_entity.pdbx_description
1 polymer ?
#
loop_
_entity_poly.entity_id
_entity_poly.type
_entity_poly.pdbx_seq_one_letter_code
_entity_poly.pdbx_strand_id
1 'polypeptide(L)'
;MDTEALLAVTPEEMAQALLMRRQVLKDELPNVIRNLEAEEEALEPKVQRTTKSHRLANDQVAQLKERRNVAQKGAAALLKDVKHARDVLAEGDGMINLDPNWKKEKLFEELQDIEEKIQTSALDHRAERKMLDRRKKLLEANEMWLKSRRDANPEVTNYIDSRGEMSSLYQEADKAHREMLEKVEKAQPLHEKKMIMGAELREIRRQLDRAKELLAQSDSAISHWERRMSDGFGELGGGFPDLLATNRIVSKGGRSSFARKSKSKSKGASKGGGR
;
A
#
# COMPACT_ATOMS: atom_id res chain seq x y z
N MET A 1 -17.33 34.69 16.90
CA MET A 1 -18.78 34.83 16.63
C MET A 1 -19.47 34.86 17.96
N ASP A 2 -20.09 35.98 18.29
CA ASP A 2 -20.82 36.16 19.54
C ASP A 2 -22.17 35.40 19.44
N THR A 3 -22.51 34.63 20.47
CA THR A 3 -23.71 33.80 20.49
C THR A 3 -24.99 34.62 20.55
N GLU A 4 -24.93 35.80 21.18
CA GLU A 4 -26.07 36.73 21.22
C GLU A 4 -26.34 37.34 19.84
N ALA A 5 -25.27 37.66 19.10
CA ALA A 5 -25.37 38.18 17.74
C ALA A 5 -26.01 37.17 16.78
N LEU A 6 -25.72 35.86 16.93
CA LEU A 6 -26.33 34.80 16.12
C LEU A 6 -27.83 34.59 16.40
N LEU A 7 -28.27 34.85 17.64
CA LEU A 7 -29.67 34.74 18.05
C LEU A 7 -30.51 35.95 17.62
N ALA A 8 -29.85 37.10 17.38
CA ALA A 8 -30.51 38.32 16.93
C ALA A 8 -30.75 38.37 15.41
N VAL A 9 -30.10 37.50 14.62
CA VAL A 9 -30.24 37.48 13.16
C VAL A 9 -31.67 37.12 12.76
N THR A 10 -32.29 37.99 11.97
CA THR A 10 -33.63 37.74 11.42
C THR A 10 -33.59 36.71 10.28
N PRO A 11 -34.70 35.98 10.04
CA PRO A 11 -34.78 35.06 8.90
C PRO A 11 -34.49 35.73 7.54
N GLU A 12 -34.86 37.00 7.39
CA GLU A 12 -34.60 37.82 6.20
C GLU A 12 -33.11 38.09 6.01
N GLU A 13 -32.41 38.56 7.06
CA GLU A 13 -30.96 38.79 7.01
C GLU A 13 -30.19 37.50 6.71
N MET A 14 -30.62 36.37 7.29
CA MET A 14 -30.00 35.07 7.00
C MET A 14 -30.23 34.64 5.55
N ALA A 15 -31.44 34.80 5.03
CA ALA A 15 -31.76 34.46 3.65
C ALA A 15 -31.02 35.37 2.66
N GLN A 16 -30.90 36.66 2.96
CA GLN A 16 -30.12 37.60 2.16
C GLN A 16 -28.62 37.23 2.16
N ALA A 17 -28.05 36.89 3.32
CA ALA A 17 -26.66 36.44 3.40
C ALA A 17 -26.43 35.13 2.61
N LEU A 18 -27.37 34.19 2.68
CA LEU A 18 -27.33 32.94 1.91
C LEU A 18 -27.42 33.20 0.40
N LEU A 19 -28.31 34.10 -0.03
CA LEU A 19 -28.47 34.49 -1.42
C LEU A 19 -27.19 35.16 -1.96
N MET A 20 -26.66 36.14 -1.24
CA MET A 20 -25.39 36.81 -1.59
C MET A 20 -24.25 35.82 -1.71
N ARG A 21 -24.11 34.89 -0.75
CA ARG A 21 -23.09 33.84 -0.80
C ARG A 21 -23.25 32.96 -2.04
N ARG A 22 -24.47 32.61 -2.43
CA ARG A 22 -24.74 31.77 -3.62
C ARG A 22 -24.45 32.50 -4.92
N GLN A 23 -24.74 33.81 -4.99
CA GLN A 23 -24.38 34.65 -6.14
C GLN A 23 -22.87 34.77 -6.30
N VAL A 24 -22.15 35.10 -5.21
CA VAL A 24 -20.68 35.14 -5.21
C VAL A 24 -20.09 33.79 -5.62
N LEU A 25 -20.60 32.68 -5.06
CA LEU A 25 -20.16 31.35 -5.46
C LEU A 25 -20.37 31.08 -6.95
N LYS A 26 -21.52 31.47 -7.52
CA LYS A 26 -21.80 31.30 -8.95
C LYS A 26 -20.79 32.05 -9.83
N ASP A 27 -20.37 33.23 -9.40
CA ASP A 27 -19.42 34.06 -10.14
C ASP A 27 -17.98 33.53 -10.02
N GLU A 28 -17.60 32.99 -8.86
CA GLU A 28 -16.24 32.49 -8.60
C GLU A 28 -16.00 31.06 -9.09
N LEU A 29 -17.00 30.19 -9.03
CA LEU A 29 -16.89 28.76 -9.36
C LEU A 29 -16.30 28.49 -10.77
N PRO A 30 -16.67 29.21 -11.84
CA PRO A 30 -16.08 29.01 -13.16
C PRO A 30 -14.56 29.19 -13.18
N ASN A 31 -14.05 30.19 -12.46
CA ASN A 31 -12.60 30.42 -12.35
C ASN A 31 -11.92 29.30 -11.56
N VAL A 32 -12.54 28.85 -10.47
CA VAL A 32 -12.05 27.71 -9.66
C VAL A 32 -12.00 26.44 -10.51
N ILE A 33 -13.05 26.14 -11.28
CA ILE A 33 -13.09 24.98 -12.18
C ILE A 33 -11.96 25.06 -13.21
N ARG A 34 -11.76 26.22 -13.85
CA ARG A 34 -10.68 26.40 -14.83
C ARG A 34 -9.30 26.17 -14.23
N ASN A 35 -9.07 26.64 -13.01
CA ASN A 35 -7.80 26.43 -12.30
C ASN A 35 -7.59 24.94 -11.98
N LEU A 36 -8.62 24.25 -11.47
CA LEU A 36 -8.57 22.81 -11.18
C LEU A 36 -8.37 21.97 -12.44
N GLU A 37 -9.00 22.35 -13.56
CA GLU A 37 -8.80 21.69 -14.86
C GLU A 37 -7.35 21.86 -15.36
N ALA A 38 -6.78 23.06 -15.23
CA ALA A 38 -5.39 23.30 -15.57
C ALA A 38 -4.40 22.54 -14.67
N GLU A 39 -4.70 22.43 -13.37
CA GLU A 39 -3.92 21.62 -12.43
C GLU A 39 -4.00 20.13 -12.76
N GLU A 40 -5.20 19.62 -13.10
CA GLU A 40 -5.38 18.23 -13.55
C GLU A 40 -4.56 17.96 -14.83
N GLU A 41 -4.68 18.81 -15.85
CA GLU A 41 -3.96 18.67 -17.12
C GLU A 41 -2.43 18.69 -16.93
N ALA A 42 -1.94 19.49 -15.98
CA ALA A 42 -0.52 19.56 -15.65
C ALA A 42 -0.02 18.35 -14.83
N LEU A 43 -0.85 17.78 -13.96
CA LEU A 43 -0.48 16.70 -13.03
C LEU A 43 -0.66 15.31 -13.63
N GLU A 44 -1.72 15.08 -14.41
CA GLU A 44 -2.04 13.81 -15.08
C GLU A 44 -0.84 13.17 -15.80
N PRO A 45 -0.12 13.87 -16.72
CA PRO A 45 1.02 13.27 -17.41
C PRO A 45 2.17 12.91 -16.46
N LYS A 46 2.36 13.65 -15.35
CA LYS A 46 3.39 13.35 -14.35
C LYS A 46 3.04 12.10 -13.56
N VAL A 47 1.77 11.91 -13.20
CA VAL A 47 1.26 10.70 -12.54
C VAL A 47 1.42 9.50 -13.45
N GLN A 48 1.05 9.62 -14.73
CA GLN A 48 1.20 8.55 -15.71
C GLN A 48 2.66 8.14 -15.91
N ARG A 49 3.58 9.11 -16.06
CA ARG A 49 5.02 8.84 -16.17
C ARG A 49 5.56 8.12 -14.94
N THR A 50 5.22 8.60 -13.74
CA THR A 50 5.66 7.99 -12.47
C THR A 50 5.10 6.58 -12.31
N THR A 51 3.84 6.37 -12.67
CA THR A 51 3.20 5.04 -12.63
C THR A 51 3.84 4.06 -13.60
N LYS A 52 4.14 4.50 -14.83
CA LYS A 52 4.87 3.68 -15.83
C LYS A 52 6.27 3.33 -15.34
N SER A 53 7.00 4.31 -14.80
CA SER A 53 8.35 4.10 -14.26
C SER A 53 8.35 3.11 -13.08
N HIS A 54 7.44 3.26 -12.13
CA HIS A 54 7.27 2.31 -11.03
C HIS A 54 6.91 0.90 -11.54
N ARG A 55 6.02 0.79 -12.54
CA ARG A 55 5.66 -0.50 -13.14
C ARG A 55 6.89 -1.17 -13.76
N LEU A 56 7.67 -0.46 -14.56
CA LEU A 56 8.91 -0.98 -15.15
C LEU A 56 9.91 -1.45 -14.09
N ALA A 57 10.06 -0.69 -12.99
CA ALA A 57 10.92 -1.10 -11.89
C ALA A 57 10.43 -2.39 -11.22
N ASN A 58 9.12 -2.53 -11.02
CA ASN A 58 8.52 -3.75 -10.48
C ASN A 58 8.66 -4.94 -11.42
N ASP A 59 8.51 -4.74 -12.72
CA ASP A 59 8.68 -5.79 -13.73
C ASP A 59 10.14 -6.30 -13.72
N GLN A 60 11.13 -5.38 -13.59
CA GLN A 60 12.54 -5.75 -13.42
C GLN A 60 12.77 -6.57 -12.13
N VAL A 61 12.19 -6.14 -11.01
CA VAL A 61 12.27 -6.88 -9.74
C VAL A 61 11.64 -8.28 -9.88
N ALA A 62 10.52 -8.40 -10.59
CA ALA A 62 9.86 -9.69 -10.83
C ALA A 62 10.74 -10.63 -11.68
N GLN A 63 11.38 -10.12 -12.73
CA GLN A 63 12.32 -10.91 -13.55
C GLN A 63 13.52 -11.40 -12.73
N LEU A 64 14.07 -10.55 -11.86
CA LEU A 64 15.19 -10.93 -10.99
C LEU A 64 14.77 -11.97 -9.94
N LYS A 65 13.56 -11.87 -9.40
CA LYS A 65 12.98 -12.89 -8.52
C LYS A 65 12.85 -14.23 -9.24
N GLU A 66 12.40 -14.23 -10.48
CA GLU A 66 12.27 -15.47 -11.25
C GLU A 66 13.62 -16.13 -11.49
N ARG A 67 14.61 -15.36 -11.96
CA ARG A 67 15.99 -15.86 -12.15
C ARG A 67 16.57 -16.43 -10.85
N ARG A 68 16.43 -15.71 -9.75
CA ARG A 68 16.86 -16.17 -8.42
C ARG A 68 16.17 -17.48 -8.05
N ASN A 69 14.85 -17.57 -8.21
CA ASN A 69 14.08 -18.75 -7.83
C ASN A 69 14.48 -19.99 -8.65
N VAL A 70 14.73 -19.82 -9.96
CA VAL A 70 15.20 -20.91 -10.83
C VAL A 70 16.58 -21.40 -10.38
N ALA A 71 17.52 -20.48 -10.16
CA ALA A 71 18.87 -20.82 -9.70
C ALA A 71 18.86 -21.48 -8.30
N GLN A 72 18.07 -20.96 -7.36
CA GLN A 72 17.89 -21.54 -6.02
C GLN A 72 17.32 -22.96 -6.07
N LYS A 73 16.29 -23.19 -6.91
CA LYS A 73 15.71 -24.53 -7.09
C LYS A 73 16.72 -25.50 -7.67
N GLY A 74 17.49 -25.08 -8.68
CA GLY A 74 18.56 -25.89 -9.26
C GLY A 74 19.63 -26.26 -8.24
N ALA A 75 20.10 -25.27 -7.47
CA ALA A 75 21.10 -25.50 -6.43
C ALA A 75 20.57 -26.41 -5.31
N ALA A 76 19.29 -26.28 -4.93
CA ALA A 76 18.66 -27.15 -3.94
C ALA A 76 18.47 -28.59 -4.41
N ALA A 77 18.26 -28.81 -5.71
CA ALA A 77 18.23 -30.16 -6.30
C ALA A 77 19.62 -30.78 -6.25
N LEU A 78 20.63 -30.09 -6.78
CA LEU A 78 22.04 -30.55 -6.74
C LEU A 78 22.54 -30.76 -5.31
N LEU A 79 22.09 -29.97 -4.34
CA LEU A 79 22.43 -30.16 -2.94
C LEU A 79 22.02 -31.56 -2.43
N LYS A 80 20.87 -32.09 -2.87
CA LYS A 80 20.42 -33.44 -2.49
C LYS A 80 21.30 -34.49 -3.16
N ASP A 81 21.60 -34.32 -4.44
CA ASP A 81 22.42 -35.26 -5.21
C ASP A 81 23.87 -35.29 -4.69
N VAL A 82 24.43 -34.14 -4.35
CA VAL A 82 25.76 -34.00 -3.72
C VAL A 82 25.79 -34.62 -2.32
N LYS A 83 24.70 -34.51 -1.54
CA LYS A 83 24.58 -35.20 -0.24
C LYS A 83 24.54 -36.72 -0.43
N HIS A 84 23.79 -37.22 -1.41
CA HIS A 84 23.71 -38.65 -1.69
C HIS A 84 25.03 -39.22 -2.22
N ALA A 85 25.66 -38.55 -3.20
CA ALA A 85 26.97 -38.94 -3.72
C ALA A 85 28.04 -38.94 -2.62
N ARG A 86 27.95 -38.02 -1.66
CA ARG A 86 28.80 -38.04 -0.46
C ARG A 86 28.57 -39.29 0.38
N ASP A 87 27.32 -39.66 0.64
CA ASP A 87 27.00 -40.81 1.51
C ASP A 87 27.52 -42.12 0.89
N VAL A 88 27.34 -42.28 -0.43
CA VAL A 88 27.89 -43.43 -1.19
C VAL A 88 29.42 -43.46 -1.14
N LEU A 89 30.09 -42.31 -1.28
CA LEU A 89 31.54 -42.20 -1.18
C LEU A 89 32.07 -42.46 0.24
N ALA A 90 31.27 -42.22 1.27
CA ALA A 90 31.63 -42.49 2.67
C ALA A 90 31.49 -43.98 3.04
N GLU A 91 30.60 -44.72 2.36
CA GLU A 91 30.38 -46.16 2.56
C GLU A 91 31.39 -47.02 1.78
N GLY A 92 31.91 -46.53 0.65
CA GLY A 92 32.99 -47.19 -0.09
C GLY A 92 34.36 -46.92 0.53
N ASP A 93 35.20 -47.95 0.68
CA ASP A 93 36.59 -47.89 1.21
C ASP A 93 37.59 -47.09 0.33
N GLY A 94 37.09 -46.21 -0.55
CA GLY A 94 37.88 -45.34 -1.44
C GLY A 94 38.35 -44.04 -0.77
N MET A 95 38.41 -43.98 0.57
CA MET A 95 38.49 -42.72 1.29
C MET A 95 39.80 -42.55 2.07
N ILE A 96 40.85 -42.09 1.37
CA ILE A 96 41.94 -41.33 2.02
C ILE A 96 41.37 -39.94 2.37
N ASN A 97 40.70 -39.93 3.53
CA ASN A 97 40.29 -38.82 4.39
C ASN A 97 39.92 -37.49 3.71
N LEU A 98 38.67 -37.41 3.25
CA LEU A 98 38.14 -36.26 2.50
C LEU A 98 37.83 -34.98 3.34
N ASP A 99 38.48 -34.74 4.49
CA ASP A 99 38.28 -33.76 5.63
C ASP A 99 37.59 -34.38 6.87
N PRO A 100 37.81 -33.84 8.09
CA PRO A 100 37.05 -34.19 9.28
C PRO A 100 35.55 -33.92 9.11
N ASN A 101 34.70 -34.88 9.45
CA ASN A 101 33.24 -34.82 9.24
C ASN A 101 32.58 -33.54 9.79
N TRP A 102 33.07 -33.01 10.91
CA TRP A 102 32.53 -31.80 11.55
C TRP A 102 32.63 -30.52 10.69
N LYS A 103 33.59 -30.44 9.76
CA LYS A 103 33.76 -29.29 8.86
C LYS A 103 32.85 -29.38 7.63
N LYS A 104 32.43 -30.60 7.27
CA LYS A 104 31.56 -30.90 6.12
C LYS A 104 30.08 -30.72 6.44
N GLU A 105 29.63 -31.24 7.58
CA GLU A 105 28.23 -31.13 8.02
C GLU A 105 27.84 -29.67 8.27
N LYS A 106 28.73 -28.94 8.93
CA LYS A 106 28.55 -27.52 9.23
C LYS A 106 28.33 -26.66 7.97
N LEU A 107 28.97 -26.98 6.84
CA LEU A 107 28.81 -26.20 5.60
C LEU A 107 27.41 -26.37 4.99
N PHE A 108 26.88 -27.59 4.99
CA PHE A 108 25.55 -27.85 4.43
C PHE A 108 24.45 -27.29 5.32
N GLU A 109 24.59 -27.44 6.62
CA GLU A 109 23.71 -26.84 7.62
C GLU A 109 23.74 -25.32 7.51
N GLU A 110 24.92 -24.70 7.42
CA GLU A 110 25.02 -23.24 7.27
C GLU A 110 24.42 -22.73 5.95
N LEU A 111 24.57 -23.45 4.84
CA LEU A 111 23.93 -23.09 3.57
C LEU A 111 22.40 -23.21 3.64
N GLN A 112 21.90 -24.25 4.31
CA GLN A 112 20.47 -24.49 4.49
C GLN A 112 19.85 -23.48 5.46
N ASP A 113 20.52 -23.16 6.56
CA ASP A 113 20.14 -22.12 7.53
C ASP A 113 20.06 -20.73 6.87
N ILE A 114 21.02 -20.40 6.01
CA ILE A 114 21.01 -19.12 5.29
C ILE A 114 19.79 -19.06 4.36
N GLU A 115 19.51 -20.15 3.64
CA GLU A 115 18.36 -20.23 2.74
C GLU A 115 17.03 -20.15 3.50
N GLU A 116 16.87 -20.88 4.60
CA GLU A 116 15.68 -20.84 5.44
C GLU A 116 15.46 -19.44 6.02
N LYS A 117 16.52 -18.78 6.51
CA LYS A 117 16.42 -17.39 7.00
C LYS A 117 16.01 -16.44 5.89
N ILE A 118 16.61 -16.53 4.70
CA ILE A 118 16.22 -15.69 3.55
C ILE A 118 14.76 -15.92 3.14
N GLN A 119 14.25 -17.15 3.25
CA GLN A 119 12.87 -17.50 2.85
C GLN A 119 11.82 -17.14 3.90
N THR A 120 12.14 -17.31 5.19
CA THR A 120 11.15 -17.26 6.29
C THR A 120 11.18 -15.97 7.08
N SER A 121 12.33 -15.31 7.18
CA SER A 121 12.43 -14.09 7.98
C SER A 121 12.20 -12.85 7.11
N ALA A 122 11.28 -11.99 7.55
CA ALA A 122 11.06 -10.67 6.97
C ALA A 122 12.23 -9.74 7.34
N LEU A 123 13.38 -9.99 6.74
CA LEU A 123 14.62 -9.26 6.99
C LEU A 123 14.66 -7.94 6.23
N ASP A 124 15.28 -6.93 6.82
CA ASP A 124 15.63 -5.71 6.10
C ASP A 124 16.65 -6.03 5.00
N HIS A 125 16.62 -5.25 3.91
CA HIS A 125 17.56 -5.38 2.77
C HIS A 125 19.05 -5.39 3.21
N ARG A 126 19.39 -4.72 4.31
CA ARG A 126 20.75 -4.72 4.87
C ARG A 126 21.13 -6.05 5.52
N ALA A 127 20.19 -6.69 6.22
CA ALA A 127 20.41 -7.99 6.82
C ALA A 127 20.48 -9.08 5.74
N GLU A 128 19.64 -8.99 4.70
CA GLU A 128 19.73 -9.89 3.55
C GLU A 128 21.09 -9.81 2.84
N ARG A 129 21.63 -8.59 2.60
CA ARG A 129 22.98 -8.42 2.02
C ARG A 129 24.06 -9.12 2.85
N LYS A 130 24.02 -8.99 4.18
CA LYS A 130 24.99 -9.66 5.07
C LYS A 130 24.93 -11.19 4.96
N MET A 131 23.73 -11.74 4.80
CA MET A 131 23.53 -13.19 4.63
C MET A 131 24.06 -13.68 3.28
N LEU A 132 23.83 -12.93 2.20
CA LEU A 132 24.43 -13.23 0.89
C LEU A 132 25.96 -13.18 0.94
N ASP A 133 26.54 -12.19 1.63
CA ASP A 133 28.00 -12.09 1.76
C ASP A 133 28.57 -13.24 2.61
N ARG A 134 27.83 -13.73 3.62
CA ARG A 134 28.19 -14.94 4.37
C ARG A 134 28.16 -16.17 3.46
N ARG A 135 27.10 -16.35 2.66
CA ARG A 135 26.99 -17.47 1.70
C ARG A 135 28.15 -17.45 0.70
N LYS A 136 28.44 -16.28 0.12
CA LYS A 136 29.55 -16.10 -0.82
C LYS A 136 30.88 -16.55 -0.22
N LYS A 137 31.21 -16.11 1.00
CA LYS A 137 32.45 -16.52 1.70
C LYS A 137 32.51 -18.04 1.93
N LEU A 138 31.39 -18.66 2.29
CA LEU A 138 31.30 -20.11 2.46
C LEU A 138 31.54 -20.86 1.14
N LEU A 139 30.99 -20.37 0.03
CA LEU A 139 31.19 -20.95 -1.30
C LEU A 139 32.64 -20.79 -1.77
N GLU A 140 33.24 -19.60 -1.62
CA GLU A 140 34.64 -19.34 -1.98
C GLU A 140 35.61 -20.23 -1.19
N ALA A 141 35.40 -20.38 0.13
CA ALA A 141 36.20 -21.27 0.96
C ALA A 141 36.08 -22.74 0.53
N ASN A 142 34.88 -23.17 0.11
CA ASN A 142 34.66 -24.51 -0.39
C ASN A 142 35.30 -24.74 -1.77
N GLU A 143 35.22 -23.78 -2.69
CA GLU A 143 35.84 -23.87 -4.01
C GLU A 143 37.37 -23.95 -3.95
N MET A 144 38.01 -23.11 -3.11
CA MET A 144 39.48 -23.17 -2.92
C MET A 144 39.93 -24.55 -2.43
N TRP A 145 39.12 -25.15 -1.56
CA TRP A 145 39.37 -26.49 -1.04
C TRP A 145 39.16 -27.58 -2.10
N LEU A 146 38.09 -27.52 -2.89
CA LEU A 146 37.82 -28.49 -3.96
C LEU A 146 38.91 -28.46 -5.05
N LYS A 147 39.37 -27.25 -5.42
CA LYS A 147 40.47 -27.07 -6.40
C LYS A 147 41.76 -27.74 -5.94
N SER A 148 42.16 -27.50 -4.69
CA SER A 148 43.35 -28.11 -4.07
C SER A 148 43.30 -29.64 -4.05
N ARG A 149 42.10 -30.22 -4.19
CA ARG A 149 41.85 -31.65 -4.07
C ARG A 149 41.61 -32.37 -5.39
N ARG A 150 41.07 -31.65 -6.38
CA ARG A 150 40.97 -32.13 -7.76
C ARG A 150 42.33 -32.60 -8.28
N ASP A 151 43.39 -31.90 -7.90
CA ASP A 151 44.78 -32.23 -8.27
C ASP A 151 45.31 -33.48 -7.54
N ALA A 152 44.67 -33.90 -6.45
CA ALA A 152 45.13 -34.99 -5.58
C ALA A 152 44.38 -36.33 -5.80
N ASN A 153 43.12 -36.31 -6.23
CA ASN A 153 42.30 -37.53 -6.41
C ASN A 153 41.37 -37.46 -7.64
N PRO A 154 41.69 -38.14 -8.75
CA PRO A 154 40.90 -38.12 -9.98
C PRO A 154 39.59 -38.93 -9.91
N GLU A 155 39.43 -39.84 -8.95
CA GLU A 155 38.19 -40.65 -8.77
C GLU A 155 37.01 -39.83 -8.22
N VAL A 156 37.26 -38.62 -7.72
CA VAL A 156 36.26 -37.74 -7.07
C VAL A 156 35.78 -36.63 -8.03
N THR A 157 36.14 -36.72 -9.31
CA THR A 157 35.83 -35.71 -10.35
C THR A 157 34.33 -35.44 -10.48
N ASN A 158 33.50 -36.46 -10.57
CA ASN A 158 32.04 -36.31 -10.67
C ASN A 158 31.44 -35.56 -9.46
N TYR A 159 31.94 -35.81 -8.24
CA TYR A 159 31.50 -35.09 -7.04
C TYR A 159 31.94 -33.62 -7.07
N ILE A 160 33.17 -33.36 -7.50
CA ILE A 160 33.72 -32.00 -7.62
C ILE A 160 32.96 -31.20 -8.70
N ASP A 161 32.61 -31.83 -9.81
CA ASP A 161 31.90 -31.19 -10.92
C ASP A 161 30.45 -30.83 -10.52
N SER A 162 29.68 -31.77 -9.95
CA SER A 162 28.34 -31.46 -9.41
C SER A 162 28.38 -30.39 -8.31
N ARG A 163 29.47 -30.34 -7.54
CA ARG A 163 29.67 -29.33 -6.51
C ARG A 163 30.02 -27.95 -7.09
N GLY A 164 30.79 -27.91 -8.17
CA GLY A 164 31.09 -26.69 -8.93
C GLY A 164 29.83 -26.10 -9.56
N GLU A 165 28.99 -26.95 -10.17
CA GLU A 165 27.68 -26.56 -10.71
C GLU A 165 26.74 -26.03 -9.62
N MET A 166 26.72 -26.67 -8.45
CA MET A 166 25.93 -26.18 -7.31
C MET A 166 26.43 -24.80 -6.83
N SER A 167 27.74 -24.59 -6.77
CA SER A 167 28.33 -23.31 -6.39
C SER A 167 27.98 -22.19 -7.38
N SER A 168 28.09 -22.48 -8.69
CA SER A 168 27.76 -21.49 -9.73
C SER A 168 26.29 -21.08 -9.69
N LEU A 169 25.36 -22.02 -9.47
CA LEU A 169 23.94 -21.71 -9.30
C LEU A 169 23.67 -20.85 -8.06
N TYR A 170 24.34 -21.11 -6.93
CA TYR A 170 24.21 -20.23 -5.76
C TYR A 170 24.80 -18.84 -6.00
N GLN A 171 25.92 -18.73 -6.72
CA GLN A 171 26.48 -17.43 -7.09
C GLN A 171 25.54 -16.65 -8.03
N GLU A 172 24.89 -17.32 -8.97
CA GLU A 172 23.89 -16.71 -9.85
C GLU A 172 22.66 -16.24 -9.06
N ALA A 173 22.15 -17.08 -8.15
CA ALA A 173 21.06 -16.73 -7.26
C ALA A 173 21.41 -15.51 -6.39
N ASP A 174 22.58 -15.50 -5.76
CA ASP A 174 23.03 -14.41 -4.90
C ASP A 174 23.25 -13.11 -5.68
N LYS A 175 23.74 -13.21 -6.94
CA LYS A 175 23.87 -12.06 -7.83
C LYS A 175 22.50 -11.48 -8.20
N ALA A 176 21.56 -12.33 -8.64
CA ALA A 176 20.20 -11.91 -8.96
C ALA A 176 19.49 -11.30 -7.73
N HIS A 177 19.71 -11.86 -6.54
CA HIS A 177 19.17 -11.33 -5.29
C HIS A 177 19.79 -9.97 -4.93
N ARG A 178 21.10 -9.79 -5.07
CA ARG A 178 21.77 -8.51 -4.82
C ARG A 178 21.26 -7.42 -5.78
N GLU A 179 21.18 -7.73 -7.07
CA GLU A 179 20.62 -6.82 -8.08
C GLU A 179 19.15 -6.48 -7.78
N MET A 180 18.36 -7.48 -7.33
CA MET A 180 16.97 -7.29 -6.93
C MET A 180 16.87 -6.28 -5.78
N LEU A 181 17.71 -6.41 -4.75
CA LEU A 181 17.73 -5.50 -3.60
C LEU A 181 18.03 -4.06 -4.01
N GLU A 182 18.99 -3.84 -4.91
CA GLU A 182 19.28 -2.50 -5.44
C GLU A 182 18.10 -1.89 -6.21
N LYS A 183 17.39 -2.73 -6.99
CA LYS A 183 16.22 -2.30 -7.74
C LYS A 183 15.03 -1.99 -6.84
N VAL A 184 14.81 -2.78 -5.79
CA VAL A 184 13.78 -2.51 -4.78
C VAL A 184 14.07 -1.19 -4.05
N GLU A 185 15.31 -0.96 -3.63
CA GLU A 185 15.74 0.28 -2.97
C GLU A 185 15.49 1.52 -3.87
N LYS A 186 15.72 1.39 -5.19
CA LYS A 186 15.40 2.44 -6.17
C LYS A 186 13.91 2.59 -6.47
N ALA A 187 13.12 1.51 -6.35
CA ALA A 187 11.68 1.51 -6.64
C ALA A 187 10.85 2.11 -5.49
N GLN A 188 11.32 2.00 -4.24
CA GLN A 188 10.63 2.50 -3.05
C GLN A 188 10.29 4.01 -3.10
N PRO A 189 11.22 4.92 -3.39
CA PRO A 189 10.88 6.35 -3.54
C PRO A 189 9.95 6.63 -4.72
N LEU A 190 9.99 5.81 -5.79
CA LEU A 190 9.05 5.92 -6.91
C LEU A 190 7.63 5.53 -6.49
N HIS A 191 7.49 4.55 -5.60
CA HIS A 191 6.21 4.14 -5.04
C HIS A 191 5.60 5.26 -4.19
N GLU A 192 6.39 5.83 -3.27
CA GLU A 192 5.96 6.94 -2.42
C GLU A 192 5.51 8.13 -3.26
N LYS A 193 6.33 8.53 -4.24
CA LYS A 193 5.99 9.61 -5.18
C LYS A 193 4.71 9.32 -5.97
N LYS A 194 4.55 8.09 -6.45
CA LYS A 194 3.31 7.66 -7.14
C LYS A 194 2.10 7.79 -6.22
N MET A 195 2.21 7.38 -4.97
CA MET A 195 1.11 7.42 -3.99
C MET A 195 0.69 8.86 -3.68
N ILE A 196 1.66 9.75 -3.46
CA ILE A 196 1.42 11.17 -3.20
C ILE A 196 0.76 11.83 -4.42
N MET A 197 1.39 11.76 -5.59
CA MET A 197 0.85 12.39 -6.81
C MET A 197 -0.50 11.81 -7.22
N GLY A 198 -0.72 10.50 -7.00
CA GLY A 198 -2.02 9.86 -7.24
C GLY A 198 -3.08 10.22 -6.21
N ALA A 199 -2.71 10.59 -4.98
CA ALA A 199 -3.63 11.14 -3.99
C ALA A 199 -4.03 12.57 -4.35
N GLU A 200 -3.06 13.42 -4.73
CA GLU A 200 -3.27 14.80 -5.18
C GLU A 200 -4.22 14.85 -6.38
N LEU A 201 -3.97 14.05 -7.42
CA LEU A 201 -4.82 13.99 -8.60
C LEU A 201 -6.26 13.56 -8.28
N ARG A 202 -6.44 12.60 -7.37
CA ARG A 202 -7.78 12.18 -6.93
C ARG A 202 -8.50 13.27 -6.17
N GLU A 203 -7.78 14.05 -5.38
CA GLU A 203 -8.35 15.17 -4.64
C GLU A 203 -8.75 16.31 -5.58
N ILE A 204 -7.89 16.68 -6.54
CA ILE A 204 -8.22 17.67 -7.58
C ILE A 204 -9.48 17.26 -8.33
N ARG A 205 -9.58 16.01 -8.78
CA ARG A 205 -10.78 15.49 -9.45
C ARG A 205 -12.03 15.58 -8.60
N ARG A 206 -11.96 15.22 -7.32
CA ARG A 206 -13.09 15.34 -6.38
C ARG A 206 -13.52 16.78 -6.18
N GLN A 207 -12.57 17.70 -6.05
CA GLN A 207 -12.84 19.12 -5.91
C GLN A 207 -13.48 19.68 -7.18
N LEU A 208 -12.99 19.26 -8.35
CA LEU A 208 -13.53 19.63 -9.64
C LEU A 208 -14.97 19.11 -9.83
N ASP A 209 -15.23 17.84 -9.53
CA ASP A 209 -16.57 17.25 -9.60
C ASP A 209 -17.54 18.00 -8.68
N ARG A 210 -17.09 18.31 -7.46
CA ARG A 210 -17.88 19.08 -6.49
C ARG A 210 -18.12 20.51 -6.94
N ALA A 211 -17.12 21.17 -7.53
CA ALA A 211 -17.26 22.52 -8.06
C ALA A 211 -18.25 22.56 -9.23
N LYS A 212 -18.18 21.56 -10.13
CA LYS A 212 -19.13 21.40 -11.25
C LYS A 212 -20.55 21.12 -10.74
N GLU A 213 -20.71 20.28 -9.73
CA GLU A 213 -22.01 20.02 -9.09
C GLU A 213 -22.57 21.29 -8.43
N LEU A 214 -21.74 22.02 -7.68
CA LEU A 214 -22.15 23.27 -7.04
C LEU A 214 -22.58 24.33 -8.05
N LEU A 215 -21.88 24.41 -9.20
CA LEU A 215 -22.24 25.31 -10.28
C LEU A 215 -23.55 24.88 -10.95
N ALA A 216 -23.76 23.58 -11.20
CA ALA A 216 -25.01 23.08 -11.77
C ALA A 216 -26.22 23.35 -10.85
N GLN A 217 -26.02 23.33 -9.53
CA GLN A 217 -27.05 23.62 -8.53
C GLN A 217 -27.23 25.12 -8.23
N SER A 218 -26.33 25.99 -8.69
CA SER A 218 -26.31 27.40 -8.26
C SER A 218 -27.58 28.13 -8.67
N ASP A 219 -28.04 27.94 -9.90
CA ASP A 219 -29.20 28.66 -10.45
C ASP A 219 -30.48 28.29 -9.72
N SER A 220 -30.72 26.99 -9.53
CA SER A 220 -31.87 26.50 -8.77
C SER A 220 -31.84 27.00 -7.31
N ALA A 221 -30.66 27.00 -6.68
CA ALA A 221 -30.51 27.49 -5.32
C ALA A 221 -30.74 29.01 -5.20
N ILE A 222 -30.22 29.80 -6.15
CA ILE A 222 -30.44 31.24 -6.22
C ILE A 222 -31.94 31.52 -6.39
N SER A 223 -32.59 30.91 -7.38
CA SER A 223 -34.03 31.08 -7.60
C SER A 223 -34.88 30.64 -6.40
N HIS A 224 -34.49 29.58 -5.68
CA HIS A 224 -35.15 29.18 -4.44
C HIS A 224 -35.12 30.32 -3.40
N TRP A 225 -33.95 30.92 -3.17
CA TRP A 225 -33.81 31.97 -2.15
C TRP A 225 -34.39 33.31 -2.60
N GLU A 226 -34.28 33.67 -3.87
CA GLU A 226 -34.96 34.85 -4.44
C GLU A 226 -36.48 34.75 -4.23
N ARG A 227 -37.06 33.58 -4.49
CA ARG A 227 -38.48 33.35 -4.24
C ARG A 227 -38.84 33.45 -2.76
N ARG A 228 -37.99 32.95 -1.85
CA ARG A 228 -38.21 33.09 -0.40
C ARG A 228 -38.14 34.53 0.08
N MET A 229 -37.30 35.35 -0.53
CA MET A 229 -37.21 36.77 -0.23
C MET A 229 -38.46 37.53 -0.72
N SER A 230 -39.03 37.14 -1.86
CA SER A 230 -40.22 37.80 -2.44
C SER A 230 -41.54 37.32 -1.84
N ASP A 231 -41.74 35.99 -1.77
CA ASP A 231 -43.02 35.36 -1.41
C ASP A 231 -43.10 35.04 0.10
N GLY A 232 -41.96 35.10 0.81
CA GLY A 232 -41.84 34.84 2.24
C GLY A 232 -41.41 33.41 2.62
N PHE A 233 -41.27 33.17 3.94
CA PHE A 233 -40.70 31.94 4.50
C PHE A 233 -41.72 30.86 4.89
N GLY A 234 -43.02 31.14 4.69
CA GLY A 234 -44.12 30.24 5.00
C GLY A 234 -44.27 29.09 3.99
N GLU A 235 -45.43 28.42 4.01
CA GLU A 235 -45.78 27.41 3.03
C GLU A 235 -46.15 28.06 1.69
N LEU A 236 -45.39 27.74 0.63
CA LEU A 236 -45.55 28.36 -0.70
C LEU A 236 -46.07 27.39 -1.79
N GLY A 237 -46.37 26.13 -1.42
CA GLY A 237 -46.78 25.08 -2.35
C GLY A 237 -45.66 24.64 -3.31
N GLY A 238 -45.92 23.61 -4.13
CA GLY A 238 -45.00 23.19 -5.21
C GLY A 238 -43.61 22.72 -4.76
N GLY A 239 -43.49 22.14 -3.56
CA GLY A 239 -42.20 21.67 -3.02
C GLY A 239 -41.46 22.67 -2.11
N PHE A 240 -42.08 23.79 -1.75
CA PHE A 240 -41.53 24.79 -0.82
C PHE A 240 -42.21 24.70 0.56
N PRO A 241 -41.68 23.91 1.51
CA PRO A 241 -42.27 23.74 2.85
C PRO A 241 -42.08 24.99 3.73
N ASP A 242 -42.88 25.15 4.78
CA ASP A 242 -42.70 26.25 5.75
C ASP A 242 -41.39 26.11 6.52
N LEU A 243 -40.46 27.04 6.29
CA LEU A 243 -39.13 27.03 6.91
C LEU A 243 -39.16 27.47 8.38
N LEU A 244 -40.20 28.21 8.79
CA LEU A 244 -40.37 28.73 10.14
C LEU A 244 -41.25 27.84 11.02
N ALA A 245 -41.80 26.75 10.49
CA ALA A 245 -42.69 25.85 11.23
C ALA A 245 -42.05 25.33 12.52
N THR A 246 -40.78 24.92 12.48
CA THR A 246 -40.05 24.43 13.66
C THR A 246 -39.77 25.53 14.67
N ASN A 247 -39.43 26.75 14.21
CA ASN A 247 -39.27 27.92 15.06
C ASN A 247 -40.58 28.22 15.82
N ARG A 248 -41.72 28.25 15.11
CA ARG A 248 -43.05 28.45 15.71
C ARG A 248 -43.42 27.36 16.72
N ILE A 249 -43.01 26.11 16.51
CA ILE A 249 -43.25 25.02 17.47
C ILE A 249 -42.45 25.27 18.75
N VAL A 250 -41.17 25.63 18.62
CA VAL A 250 -40.30 25.88 19.78
C VAL A 250 -40.74 27.13 20.55
N SER A 251 -41.11 28.22 19.87
CA SER A 251 -41.59 29.44 20.53
C SER A 251 -42.90 29.23 21.29
N LYS A 252 -43.74 28.27 20.87
CA LYS A 252 -44.94 27.83 21.60
C LYS A 252 -44.64 26.86 22.76
N GLY A 253 -43.37 26.67 23.13
CA GLY A 253 -42.93 25.74 24.18
C GLY A 253 -42.84 24.27 23.74
N GLY A 254 -42.93 24.00 22.44
CA GLY A 254 -42.79 22.67 21.87
C GLY A 254 -41.34 22.18 21.81
N ARG A 255 -41.15 20.88 21.52
CA ARG A 255 -39.82 20.26 21.42
C ARG A 255 -39.10 20.69 20.13
N SER A 256 -37.81 21.01 20.24
CA SER A 256 -36.97 21.29 19.06
C SER A 256 -36.72 20.03 18.23
N SER A 257 -36.50 20.20 16.93
CA SER A 257 -36.14 19.11 16.01
C SER A 257 -34.77 18.49 16.32
N PHE A 258 -33.89 19.23 17.00
CA PHE A 258 -32.58 18.77 17.47
C PHE A 258 -32.64 18.01 18.81
N ALA A 259 -33.76 18.09 19.54
CA ALA A 259 -33.91 17.33 20.77
C ALA A 259 -33.97 15.83 20.44
N ARG A 260 -32.90 15.09 20.80
CA ARG A 260 -32.86 13.62 20.71
C ARG A 260 -34.15 13.07 21.32
N LYS A 261 -34.94 12.34 20.54
CA LYS A 261 -36.09 11.56 21.06
C LYS A 261 -35.55 10.66 22.17
N SER A 262 -35.80 11.00 23.43
CA SER A 262 -35.55 10.08 24.54
C SER A 262 -36.42 8.85 24.26
N LYS A 263 -35.81 7.70 23.93
CA LYS A 263 -36.53 6.43 23.84
C LYS A 263 -37.34 6.29 25.13
N SER A 264 -38.67 6.22 25.02
CA SER A 264 -39.49 5.84 26.16
C SER A 264 -39.01 4.47 26.60
N LYS A 265 -38.50 4.35 27.84
CA LYS A 265 -38.27 3.05 28.45
C LYS A 265 -39.62 2.34 28.43
N SER A 266 -39.75 1.30 27.61
CA SER A 266 -40.86 0.37 27.71
C SER A 266 -40.88 -0.13 29.15
N LYS A 267 -41.97 0.13 29.87
CA LYS A 267 -42.19 -0.45 31.19
C LYS A 267 -42.21 -1.97 31.00
N GLY A 268 -41.13 -2.63 31.42
CA GLY A 268 -41.04 -4.08 31.49
C GLY A 268 -42.26 -4.60 32.24
N ALA A 269 -42.94 -5.56 31.60
CA ALA A 269 -44.13 -6.20 32.11
C ALA A 269 -43.87 -6.79 33.49
N SER A 270 -44.67 -6.37 34.46
CA SER A 270 -44.90 -7.10 35.69
C SER A 270 -45.64 -8.41 35.39
N LYS A 271 -45.03 -9.55 35.69
CA LYS A 271 -45.66 -10.81 36.14
C LYS A 271 -44.57 -11.54 36.93
N GLY A 272 -44.63 -11.60 38.27
CA GLY A 272 -45.46 -12.53 39.04
C GLY A 272 -44.78 -13.91 38.99
N GLY A 273 -44.10 -14.43 40.01
CA GLY A 273 -44.54 -14.57 41.40
C GLY A 273 -45.16 -15.96 41.57
N GLY A 274 -44.48 -16.86 42.30
CA GLY A 274 -45.08 -18.08 42.83
C GLY A 274 -44.27 -19.36 42.62
N ARG A 275 -43.58 -19.76 43.70
CA ARG A 275 -43.27 -21.12 44.21
C ARG A 275 -42.99 -22.25 43.22
#